data_AF-A0A357AN43-F1
#
_entry.id   AF-A0A357AN43-F1
#
_cell.length_a   1.000
_cell.length_b   1.000
_cell.length_c   1.000
_cell.angle_alpha   90.00
_cell.angle_beta   90.00
_cell.angle_gamma   90.00
#
_symmetry.space_group_name_H-M   'P 1'
#
loop_
_entity.id
_entity.type
_entity.pdbx_description
1 polymer ?
#
loop_
_entity_poly.entity_id
_entity_poly.type
_entity_poly.pdbx_seq_one_letter_code
_entity_poly.pdbx_strand_id
1 'polypeptide(L)'
;GSMHAFFTPFGIYPNNAIVGGSGSISVGAAMFKLINKKPGVAVCNIGDGSIGCGPVWEGFMMAVMDQYKTLWGENGGGMPLIFNVNNNFYGMGGQTFGETMGYGMVARIGAGLSPTQLYAERVDGYNPLAVIDAYKRKLPVAKKDGPVLLDVVTYRVTGHSPSDSSSYRTKEEIADWEAQDSIAAYGKQLVKAGVCTKQEIEDIRTMVQADMLRNFKLAIDVEVSPRIDVLGSQPNYIADLMLSNGKVRAFDADRKPDVLLPKEECPRVMQIAKKIRFGLDKDGKPVSKNKVYQLRDAIAEPIINKYYEDPTLISYGEDVRDWGGAYAVYRGFTEAIPYHRLFNSPISEAAIVGSAVGYAMSGGRAVVELMYCDFLGRAGDEIFNQLSKWQAMSAGILKMPVVLRMSVGSKYGAQHSQDWSALCAHIPGLKVVFPATPYDAKGLMQAAL
;
A
#
# COMPACT_ATOMS: atom_id res chain seq x y z
N GLY A 1 -0.27 -16.97 -9.78
CA GLY A 1 -0.64 -18.11 -8.91
C GLY A 1 -2.02 -17.90 -8.34
N SER A 2 -2.70 -18.97 -7.90
CA SER A 2 -4.08 -18.92 -7.39
C SER A 2 -4.29 -17.92 -6.25
N MET A 3 -3.27 -17.67 -5.44
CA MET A 3 -3.35 -16.70 -4.35
C MET A 3 -3.76 -15.32 -4.86
N HIS A 4 -3.24 -14.86 -6.00
CA HIS A 4 -3.38 -13.48 -6.48
C HIS A 4 -4.65 -13.20 -7.28
N ALA A 5 -5.67 -14.06 -7.23
CA ALA A 5 -6.95 -13.78 -7.86
C ALA A 5 -7.60 -12.53 -7.23
N PHE A 6 -8.11 -11.63 -8.05
CA PHE A 6 -8.69 -10.36 -7.59
C PHE A 6 -9.74 -9.86 -8.58
N PHE A 7 -10.57 -8.92 -8.12
CA PHE A 7 -11.56 -8.27 -8.95
C PHE A 7 -11.83 -6.86 -8.42
N THR A 8 -11.13 -5.87 -8.99
CA THR A 8 -11.21 -4.48 -8.54
C THR A 8 -12.61 -3.86 -8.60
N PRO A 9 -13.54 -4.25 -9.51
CA PRO A 9 -14.91 -3.73 -9.45
C PRO A 9 -15.67 -4.09 -8.17
N PHE A 10 -15.28 -5.15 -7.46
CA PHE A 10 -15.83 -5.48 -6.12
C PHE A 10 -15.02 -4.86 -4.97
N GLY A 11 -14.00 -4.05 -5.28
CA GLY A 11 -13.06 -3.54 -4.28
C GLY A 11 -12.09 -4.60 -3.75
N ILE A 12 -11.98 -5.76 -4.43
CA ILE A 12 -11.05 -6.83 -4.07
C ILE A 12 -9.74 -6.61 -4.82
N TYR A 13 -8.72 -6.21 -4.08
CA TYR A 13 -7.36 -6.06 -4.56
C TYR A 13 -6.57 -7.37 -4.39
N PRO A 14 -5.53 -7.59 -5.21
CA PRO A 14 -4.75 -8.82 -5.13
C PRO A 14 -4.01 -8.92 -3.79
N ASN A 15 -3.86 -10.15 -3.31
CA ASN A 15 -3.11 -10.44 -2.10
C ASN A 15 -1.61 -10.57 -2.38
N ASN A 16 -0.84 -10.51 -1.30
CA ASN A 16 0.60 -10.61 -1.32
C ASN A 16 1.05 -11.96 -0.75
N ALA A 17 1.98 -12.63 -1.44
CA ALA A 17 2.59 -13.86 -0.93
C ALA A 17 3.64 -13.58 0.15
N ILE A 18 4.25 -12.39 0.13
CA ILE A 18 5.16 -11.93 1.18
C ILE A 18 4.30 -11.45 2.36
N VAL A 19 4.26 -12.28 3.39
CA VAL A 19 3.42 -12.06 4.57
C VAL A 19 3.77 -10.71 5.22
N GLY A 20 2.74 -9.97 5.61
CA GLY A 20 2.89 -8.68 6.31
C GLY A 20 2.87 -7.44 5.40
N GLY A 21 3.15 -7.56 4.09
CA GLY A 21 3.19 -6.38 3.21
C GLY A 21 1.85 -5.62 3.09
N SER A 22 0.72 -6.31 3.27
CA SER A 22 -0.60 -5.65 3.31
C SER A 22 -0.73 -4.62 4.45
N GLY A 23 0.04 -4.78 5.53
CA GLY A 23 0.04 -3.87 6.67
C GLY A 23 0.34 -2.42 6.28
N SER A 24 1.39 -2.19 5.48
CA SER A 24 1.75 -0.86 4.97
C SER A 24 0.96 -0.48 3.71
N ILE A 25 0.69 -1.42 2.80
CA ILE A 25 -0.06 -1.16 1.55
C ILE A 25 -1.48 -0.64 1.84
N SER A 26 -2.18 -1.24 2.79
CA SER A 26 -3.55 -0.83 3.12
C SER A 26 -3.65 0.61 3.62
N VAL A 27 -2.60 1.13 4.27
CA VAL A 27 -2.50 2.53 4.69
C VAL A 27 -2.52 3.45 3.48
N GLY A 28 -1.77 3.10 2.43
CA GLY A 28 -1.78 3.82 1.16
C GLY A 28 -3.17 3.87 0.51
N ALA A 29 -3.86 2.74 0.50
CA ALA A 29 -5.22 2.67 -0.06
C ALA A 29 -6.23 3.50 0.74
N ALA A 30 -6.13 3.50 2.07
CA ALA A 30 -6.94 4.35 2.94
C ALA A 30 -6.59 5.84 2.76
N MET A 31 -5.30 6.15 2.64
CA MET A 31 -4.80 7.50 2.40
C MET A 31 -5.30 8.06 1.06
N PHE A 32 -5.37 7.23 0.01
CA PHE A 32 -5.99 7.62 -1.26
C PHE A 32 -7.44 8.06 -1.08
N LYS A 33 -8.22 7.32 -0.29
CA LYS A 33 -9.61 7.68 0.01
C LYS A 33 -9.71 9.00 0.77
N LEU A 34 -8.90 9.16 1.82
CA LEU A 34 -8.88 10.36 2.65
C LEU A 34 -8.51 11.62 1.85
N ILE A 35 -7.37 11.59 1.17
CA ILE A 35 -6.82 12.73 0.41
C ILE A 35 -7.73 13.11 -0.77
N ASN A 36 -8.25 12.12 -1.50
CA ASN A 36 -9.02 12.36 -2.71
C ASN A 36 -10.55 12.35 -2.47
N LYS A 37 -10.97 12.38 -1.20
CA LYS A 37 -12.38 12.38 -0.77
C LYS A 37 -13.20 11.26 -1.41
N LYS A 38 -12.58 10.09 -1.63
CA LYS A 38 -13.27 8.93 -2.22
C LYS A 38 -13.99 8.16 -1.12
N PRO A 39 -15.21 7.65 -1.37
CA PRO A 39 -15.98 6.95 -0.35
C PRO A 39 -15.37 5.60 0.01
N GLY A 40 -15.82 5.08 1.16
CA GLY A 40 -15.51 3.75 1.64
C GLY A 40 -14.38 3.70 2.67
N VAL A 41 -14.02 2.48 3.05
CA VAL A 41 -13.00 2.16 4.04
C VAL A 41 -12.12 1.07 3.42
N ALA A 42 -10.81 1.16 3.59
CA ALA A 42 -9.93 0.06 3.23
C ALA A 42 -9.98 -1.02 4.34
N VAL A 43 -10.07 -2.29 3.96
CA VAL A 43 -9.98 -3.41 4.90
C VAL A 43 -8.69 -4.16 4.63
N CYS A 44 -7.76 -4.09 5.58
CA CYS A 44 -6.51 -4.84 5.56
C CYS A 44 -6.73 -6.23 6.14
N ASN A 45 -6.85 -7.23 5.28
CA ASN A 45 -6.94 -8.62 5.72
C ASN A 45 -5.53 -9.19 5.89
N ILE A 46 -5.19 -9.56 7.13
CA ILE A 46 -3.92 -10.19 7.49
C ILE A 46 -4.16 -11.34 8.48
N GLY A 47 -3.17 -12.22 8.66
CA GLY A 47 -3.22 -13.30 9.66
C GLY A 47 -2.54 -12.91 10.96
N ASP A 48 -2.88 -13.56 12.07
CA ASP A 48 -2.27 -13.34 13.39
C ASP A 48 -0.76 -13.58 13.41
N GLY A 49 -0.24 -14.53 12.61
CA GLY A 49 1.19 -14.75 12.45
C GLY A 49 1.94 -13.58 11.80
N SER A 50 1.25 -12.76 10.98
CA SER A 50 1.87 -11.61 10.31
C SER A 50 2.16 -10.44 11.25
N ILE A 51 1.63 -10.46 12.47
CA ILE A 51 1.90 -9.44 13.49
C ILE A 51 3.39 -9.40 13.87
N GLY A 52 4.15 -10.46 13.61
CA GLY A 52 5.60 -10.48 13.76
C GLY A 52 6.37 -9.72 12.67
N CYS A 53 5.71 -9.31 11.57
CA CYS A 53 6.37 -8.66 10.44
C CYS A 53 6.55 -7.14 10.68
N GLY A 54 7.76 -6.64 10.47
CA GLY A 54 8.09 -5.20 10.60
C GLY A 54 7.16 -4.26 9.81
N PRO A 55 6.88 -4.51 8.51
CA PRO A 55 5.98 -3.66 7.71
C PRO A 55 4.56 -3.51 8.27
N VAL A 56 4.09 -4.48 9.06
CA VAL A 56 2.78 -4.39 9.73
C VAL A 56 2.81 -3.34 10.83
N TRP A 57 3.85 -3.35 11.67
CA TRP A 57 4.02 -2.35 12.73
C TRP A 57 4.31 -0.96 12.18
N GLU A 58 5.17 -0.86 11.17
CA GLU A 58 5.42 0.39 10.47
C GLU A 58 4.13 0.94 9.84
N GLY A 59 3.30 0.07 9.26
CA GLY A 59 1.96 0.41 8.77
C GLY A 59 1.02 0.93 9.87
N PHE A 60 1.00 0.29 11.04
CA PHE A 60 0.23 0.79 12.19
C PHE A 60 0.66 2.20 12.59
N MET A 61 1.97 2.44 12.74
CA MET A 61 2.51 3.75 13.11
C MET A 61 2.18 4.82 12.06
N MET A 62 2.31 4.48 10.78
CA MET A 62 1.94 5.40 9.71
C MET A 62 0.43 5.67 9.66
N ALA A 63 -0.43 4.72 10.03
CA ALA A 63 -1.88 4.90 10.03
C ALA A 63 -2.39 5.80 11.17
N VAL A 64 -1.64 5.94 12.26
CA VAL A 64 -2.04 6.69 13.47
C VAL A 64 -1.33 8.04 13.62
N MET A 65 -0.63 8.53 12.60
CA MET A 65 0.05 9.82 12.69
C MET A 65 -0.92 10.95 13.08
N ASP A 66 -0.58 11.70 14.13
CA ASP A 66 -1.43 12.79 14.63
C ASP A 66 -1.68 13.87 13.58
N GLN A 67 -0.72 14.11 12.68
CA GLN A 67 -0.82 15.14 11.65
C GLN A 67 -2.05 15.02 10.76
N TYR A 68 -2.57 13.80 10.56
CA TYR A 68 -3.80 13.60 9.78
C TYR A 68 -4.98 14.36 10.40
N LYS A 69 -5.01 14.49 11.73
CA LYS A 69 -6.08 15.21 12.46
C LYS A 69 -5.67 16.62 12.82
N THR A 70 -4.39 16.86 13.11
CA THR A 70 -3.92 18.12 13.69
C THR A 70 -3.36 19.12 12.68
N LEU A 71 -2.78 18.66 11.56
CA LEU A 71 -2.11 19.54 10.59
C LEU A 71 -2.83 19.61 9.23
N TRP A 72 -3.65 18.62 8.89
CA TRP A 72 -4.30 18.54 7.57
C TRP A 72 -5.59 19.39 7.45
N GLY A 73 -6.03 20.01 8.55
CA GLY A 73 -7.20 20.88 8.59
C GLY A 73 -8.48 20.15 8.19
N GLU A 74 -9.33 20.80 7.41
CA GLU A 74 -10.60 20.23 6.90
C GLU A 74 -10.43 19.05 5.93
N ASN A 75 -9.23 18.86 5.38
CA ASN A 75 -8.89 17.73 4.51
C ASN A 75 -8.27 16.56 5.29
N GLY A 76 -8.16 16.72 6.61
CA GLY A 76 -7.69 15.71 7.56
C GLY A 76 -8.81 14.85 8.13
N GLY A 77 -8.44 13.93 9.02
CA GLY A 77 -9.38 13.05 9.70
C GLY A 77 -8.72 11.79 10.26
N GLY A 78 -9.54 10.87 10.77
CA GLY A 78 -9.09 9.50 11.00
C GLY A 78 -8.78 8.77 9.69
N MET A 79 -7.80 7.87 9.73
CA MET A 79 -7.48 7.05 8.56
C MET A 79 -8.64 6.06 8.31
N PRO A 80 -9.29 6.07 7.12
CA PRO A 80 -10.45 5.22 6.82
C PRO A 80 -10.04 3.77 6.56
N LEU A 81 -9.60 3.09 7.63
CA LEU A 81 -8.93 1.79 7.59
C LEU A 81 -9.41 0.89 8.72
N ILE A 82 -9.67 -0.38 8.40
CA ILE A 82 -9.85 -1.48 9.35
C ILE A 82 -8.73 -2.49 9.11
N PHE A 83 -7.91 -2.73 10.13
CA PHE A 83 -7.02 -3.89 10.19
C PHE A 83 -7.83 -5.09 10.69
N ASN A 84 -8.14 -6.01 9.78
CA ASN A 84 -8.87 -7.24 10.09
C ASN A 84 -7.89 -8.40 10.19
N VAL A 85 -7.54 -8.76 11.43
CA VAL A 85 -6.64 -9.87 11.72
C VAL A 85 -7.47 -11.15 11.83
N ASN A 86 -7.31 -12.05 10.87
CA ASN A 86 -7.86 -13.39 10.93
C ASN A 86 -6.97 -14.21 11.85
N ASN A 87 -7.41 -14.36 13.10
CA ASN A 87 -6.68 -15.02 14.16
C ASN A 87 -7.06 -16.49 14.20
N ASN A 88 -6.28 -17.32 13.53
CA ASN A 88 -6.46 -18.77 13.52
C ASN A 88 -5.52 -19.49 14.50
N PHE A 89 -4.82 -18.72 15.34
CA PHE A 89 -3.82 -19.17 16.32
C PHE A 89 -2.50 -19.69 15.75
N TYR A 90 -2.31 -19.75 14.43
CA TYR A 90 -1.16 -20.39 13.79
C TYR A 90 -0.54 -19.58 12.64
N GLY A 91 0.74 -19.23 12.80
CA GLY A 91 1.61 -18.78 11.71
C GLY A 91 2.33 -19.95 11.06
N MET A 92 1.80 -20.45 9.94
CA MET A 92 2.21 -21.74 9.36
C MET A 92 2.02 -22.88 10.38
N GLY A 93 3.09 -23.33 11.05
CA GLY A 93 3.05 -24.34 12.11
C GLY A 93 3.25 -23.82 13.53
N GLY A 94 3.76 -22.59 13.69
CA GLY A 94 4.00 -22.01 15.02
C GLY A 94 2.72 -21.41 15.59
N GLN A 95 2.44 -21.68 16.86
CA GLN A 95 1.33 -21.07 17.59
C GLN A 95 1.66 -19.60 17.88
N THR A 96 0.72 -18.71 17.63
CA THR A 96 0.90 -17.30 17.96
C THR A 96 0.68 -17.03 19.44
N PHE A 97 -0.18 -17.80 20.10
CA PHE A 97 -0.39 -17.74 21.53
C PHE A 97 0.54 -18.72 22.26
N GLY A 98 1.38 -18.22 23.16
CA GLY A 98 2.22 -19.05 24.04
C GLY A 98 3.55 -19.53 23.44
N GLU A 99 3.77 -19.30 22.14
CA GLU A 99 5.02 -19.66 21.45
C GLU A 99 5.63 -18.46 20.71
N THR A 100 5.07 -18.08 19.56
CA THR A 100 5.75 -17.15 18.63
C THR A 100 5.46 -15.68 18.89
N MET A 101 4.43 -15.33 19.67
CA MET A 101 4.06 -13.93 19.94
C MET A 101 3.85 -13.63 21.42
N GLY A 102 4.18 -12.40 21.82
CA GLY A 102 4.07 -11.90 23.20
C GLY A 102 2.77 -11.15 23.52
N TYR A 103 1.86 -10.95 22.57
CA TYR A 103 0.66 -10.12 22.78
C TYR A 103 -0.44 -10.81 23.60
N GLY A 104 -0.48 -12.16 23.58
CA GLY A 104 -1.55 -12.98 24.18
C GLY A 104 -2.93 -12.83 23.50
N MET A 105 -3.38 -11.62 23.23
CA MET A 105 -4.56 -11.33 22.43
C MET A 105 -4.21 -10.22 21.45
N VAL A 106 -4.48 -10.41 20.15
CA VAL A 106 -4.07 -9.45 19.11
C VAL A 106 -4.67 -8.08 19.40
N ALA A 107 -5.93 -8.00 19.86
CA ALA A 107 -6.56 -6.74 20.21
C ALA A 107 -5.77 -5.88 21.22
N ARG A 108 -4.93 -6.48 22.07
CA ARG A 108 -4.11 -5.75 23.06
C ARG A 108 -3.03 -4.87 22.43
N ILE A 109 -2.58 -5.18 21.21
CA ILE A 109 -1.52 -4.38 20.57
C ILE A 109 -1.96 -2.94 20.33
N GLY A 110 -3.27 -2.71 20.17
CA GLY A 110 -3.86 -1.38 20.02
C GLY A 110 -3.44 -0.43 21.14
N ALA A 111 -3.34 -0.91 22.38
CA ALA A 111 -2.98 -0.11 23.55
C ALA A 111 -1.58 0.52 23.46
N GLY A 112 -0.66 -0.07 22.69
CA GLY A 112 0.69 0.46 22.48
C GLY A 112 0.81 1.43 21.29
N LEU A 113 -0.26 1.63 20.51
CA LEU A 113 -0.20 2.33 19.23
C LEU A 113 -0.86 3.71 19.25
N SER A 114 -1.98 3.88 19.97
CA SER A 114 -2.66 5.17 20.07
C SER A 114 -3.49 5.30 21.35
N PRO A 115 -3.85 6.53 21.79
CA PRO A 115 -4.77 6.71 22.92
C PRO A 115 -6.16 6.08 22.69
N THR A 116 -6.61 5.99 21.44
CA THR A 116 -7.86 5.30 21.06
C THR A 116 -7.73 3.78 21.04
N GLN A 117 -6.51 3.26 21.21
CA GLN A 117 -6.16 1.85 21.15
C GLN A 117 -6.61 1.18 19.84
N LEU A 118 -6.57 1.92 18.72
CA LEU A 118 -7.15 1.53 17.42
C LEU A 118 -8.61 1.06 17.53
N TYR A 119 -9.36 1.52 18.55
CA TYR A 119 -10.70 1.01 18.85
C TYR A 119 -10.77 -0.52 18.82
N ALA A 120 -9.70 -1.18 19.28
CA ALA A 120 -9.51 -2.60 19.07
C ALA A 120 -10.66 -3.43 19.64
N GLU A 121 -11.04 -4.49 18.94
CA GLU A 121 -12.08 -5.40 19.39
C GLU A 121 -11.75 -6.84 18.99
N ARG A 122 -11.90 -7.76 19.95
CA ARG A 122 -11.86 -9.19 19.66
C ARG A 122 -13.26 -9.68 19.35
N VAL A 123 -13.40 -10.35 18.22
CA VAL A 123 -14.68 -10.78 17.65
C VAL A 123 -14.66 -12.29 17.49
N ASP A 124 -15.74 -12.95 17.87
CA ASP A 124 -15.98 -14.35 17.52
C ASP A 124 -16.25 -14.46 16.02
N GLY A 125 -15.26 -14.91 15.26
CA GLY A 125 -15.34 -15.08 13.81
C GLY A 125 -16.14 -16.31 13.37
N TYR A 126 -16.48 -17.22 14.30
CA TYR A 126 -17.36 -18.36 14.03
C TYR A 126 -18.84 -17.97 14.16
N ASN A 127 -19.14 -16.81 14.76
CA ASN A 127 -20.47 -16.26 14.81
C ASN A 127 -20.64 -15.15 13.74
N PRO A 128 -21.29 -15.41 12.59
CA PRO A 128 -21.44 -14.41 11.54
C PRO A 128 -22.23 -13.17 11.99
N LEU A 129 -23.13 -13.30 12.97
CA LEU A 129 -23.85 -12.15 13.52
C LEU A 129 -22.94 -11.25 14.36
N ALA A 130 -21.98 -11.82 15.09
CA ALA A 130 -20.98 -11.06 15.83
C ALA A 130 -20.05 -10.28 14.88
N VAL A 131 -19.63 -10.90 13.77
CA VAL A 131 -18.83 -10.23 12.74
C VAL A 131 -19.63 -9.10 12.08
N ILE A 132 -20.89 -9.33 11.71
CA ILE A 132 -21.78 -8.30 11.14
C ILE A 132 -21.97 -7.14 12.12
N ASP A 133 -22.23 -7.43 13.39
CA ASP A 133 -22.40 -6.41 14.43
C ASP A 133 -21.13 -5.57 14.63
N ALA A 134 -19.96 -6.23 14.73
CA ALA A 134 -18.67 -5.55 14.84
C ALA A 134 -18.44 -4.61 13.66
N TYR A 135 -18.64 -5.07 12.42
CA TYR A 135 -18.50 -4.20 11.24
C TYR A 135 -19.52 -3.06 11.22
N LYS A 136 -20.78 -3.31 11.59
CA LYS A 136 -21.80 -2.25 11.70
C LYS A 136 -21.39 -1.14 12.67
N ARG A 137 -20.82 -1.50 13.83
CA ARG A 137 -20.36 -0.53 14.83
C ARG A 137 -19.06 0.15 14.43
N LYS A 138 -18.12 -0.57 13.82
CA LYS A 138 -16.77 -0.08 13.53
C LYS A 138 -16.64 0.64 12.21
N LEU A 139 -17.48 0.39 11.20
CA LEU A 139 -17.42 1.10 9.93
C LEU A 139 -17.60 2.63 10.08
N PRO A 140 -18.58 3.14 10.85
CA PRO A 140 -18.69 4.58 11.11
C PRO A 140 -17.45 5.14 11.83
N VAL A 141 -16.92 4.39 12.80
CA VAL A 141 -15.71 4.78 13.55
C VAL A 141 -14.51 4.84 12.62
N ALA A 142 -14.28 3.81 11.79
CA ALA A 142 -13.18 3.78 10.83
C ALA A 142 -13.24 4.97 9.86
N LYS A 143 -14.43 5.30 9.34
CA LYS A 143 -14.62 6.45 8.43
C LYS A 143 -14.30 7.80 9.06
N LYS A 144 -14.60 7.99 10.35
CA LYS A 144 -14.50 9.28 11.03
C LYS A 144 -13.19 9.43 11.81
N ASP A 145 -12.91 8.46 12.67
CA ASP A 145 -11.92 8.54 13.73
C ASP A 145 -10.83 7.46 13.64
N GLY A 146 -10.87 6.61 12.61
CA GLY A 146 -9.99 5.46 12.40
C GLY A 146 -8.48 5.77 12.46
N PRO A 147 -7.62 4.73 12.43
CA PRO A 147 -7.93 3.34 12.05
C PRO A 147 -8.59 2.50 13.15
N VAL A 148 -9.16 1.35 12.75
CA VAL A 148 -9.72 0.32 13.65
C VAL A 148 -8.92 -0.99 13.55
N LEU A 149 -8.78 -1.73 14.66
CA LEU A 149 -8.24 -3.09 14.70
C LEU A 149 -9.31 -4.12 15.12
N LEU A 150 -9.48 -5.18 14.33
CA LEU A 150 -10.32 -6.33 14.66
C LEU A 150 -9.46 -7.59 14.79
N ASP A 151 -9.52 -8.23 15.97
CA ASP A 151 -8.98 -9.56 16.25
C ASP A 151 -10.11 -10.57 16.05
N VAL A 152 -10.25 -11.08 14.82
CA VAL A 152 -11.33 -11.99 14.43
C VAL A 152 -10.88 -13.43 14.67
N VAL A 153 -11.34 -14.01 15.77
CA VAL A 153 -10.98 -15.38 16.17
C VAL A 153 -11.65 -16.37 15.24
N THR A 154 -10.85 -17.23 14.63
CA THR A 154 -11.30 -18.28 13.74
C THR A 154 -10.37 -19.48 13.89
N TYR A 155 -10.49 -20.47 13.01
CA TYR A 155 -9.63 -21.63 13.02
C TYR A 155 -9.40 -22.14 11.59
N ARG A 156 -8.17 -22.59 11.33
CA ARG A 156 -7.80 -23.18 10.05
C ARG A 156 -7.96 -24.69 10.17
N VAL A 157 -9.03 -25.28 9.65
CA VAL A 157 -9.27 -26.74 9.80
C VAL A 157 -8.18 -27.58 9.08
N THR A 158 -7.75 -27.15 7.90
CA THR A 158 -6.72 -27.85 7.11
C THR A 158 -5.30 -27.42 7.48
N GLY A 159 -4.29 -28.09 6.91
CA GLY A 159 -2.89 -27.65 6.95
C GLY A 159 -2.68 -26.23 6.40
N HIS A 160 -1.50 -25.66 6.63
CA HIS A 160 -1.11 -24.35 6.08
C HIS A 160 -1.22 -24.30 4.55
N SER A 161 -0.89 -25.42 3.91
CA SER A 161 -1.08 -25.65 2.48
C SER A 161 -1.70 -27.03 2.25
N PRO A 162 -2.18 -27.34 1.03
CA PRO A 162 -2.69 -28.67 0.70
C PRO A 162 -1.68 -29.81 0.90
N SER A 163 -0.38 -29.50 0.99
CA SER A 163 0.70 -30.46 1.18
C SER A 163 1.24 -30.50 2.62
N ASP A 164 0.69 -29.70 3.54
CA ASP A 164 1.13 -29.67 4.93
C ASP A 164 0.52 -30.83 5.72
N SER A 165 1.38 -31.62 6.37
CA SER A 165 1.00 -32.79 7.17
C SER A 165 0.35 -32.41 8.52
N SER A 166 0.41 -31.14 8.94
CA SER A 166 -0.25 -30.61 10.12
C SER A 166 0.13 -31.30 11.44
N SER A 167 1.40 -31.69 11.60
CA SER A 167 1.88 -32.43 12.80
C SER A 167 1.88 -31.65 14.11
N TYR A 168 1.61 -30.34 14.08
CA TYR A 168 1.66 -29.41 15.21
C TYR A 168 0.30 -29.20 15.91
N ARG A 169 -0.74 -29.91 15.46
CA ARG A 169 -2.11 -29.85 16.02
C ARG A 169 -2.60 -31.25 16.34
N THR A 170 -3.28 -31.41 17.46
CA THR A 170 -3.87 -32.69 17.83
C THR A 170 -5.15 -32.93 17.04
N LYS A 171 -5.55 -34.19 16.89
CA LYS A 171 -6.82 -34.51 16.22
C LYS A 171 -8.02 -34.04 17.03
N GLU A 172 -7.87 -34.08 18.36
CA GLU A 172 -8.84 -33.62 19.34
C GLU A 172 -9.09 -32.12 19.19
N GLU A 173 -8.04 -31.31 19.10
CA GLU A 173 -8.16 -29.86 18.89
C GLU A 173 -8.93 -29.52 17.60
N ILE A 174 -8.57 -30.19 16.49
CA ILE A 174 -9.23 -29.97 15.20
C ILE A 174 -10.70 -30.36 15.29
N ALA A 175 -11.01 -31.52 15.88
CA ALA A 175 -12.37 -32.01 16.04
C ALA A 175 -13.21 -31.08 16.93
N ASP A 176 -12.64 -30.52 17.99
CA ASP A 176 -13.31 -29.55 18.88
C ASP A 176 -13.70 -28.28 18.11
N TRP A 177 -12.82 -27.76 17.24
CA TRP A 177 -13.12 -26.61 16.39
C TRP A 177 -14.10 -26.93 15.27
N GLU A 178 -13.99 -28.10 14.62
CA GLU A 178 -14.95 -28.55 13.60
C GLU A 178 -16.36 -28.72 14.19
N ALA A 179 -16.47 -29.17 15.44
CA ALA A 179 -17.75 -29.28 16.14
C ALA A 179 -18.46 -27.93 16.31
N GLN A 180 -17.72 -26.81 16.24
CA GLN A 180 -18.24 -25.45 16.30
C GLN A 180 -18.49 -24.81 14.92
N ASP A 181 -18.32 -25.54 13.81
CA ASP A 181 -18.41 -25.00 12.44
C ASP A 181 -19.49 -23.93 12.25
N SER A 182 -19.07 -22.75 11.81
CA SER A 182 -19.91 -21.56 11.70
C SER A 182 -21.11 -21.73 10.78
N ILE A 183 -20.95 -22.49 9.68
CA ILE A 183 -22.02 -22.71 8.69
C ILE A 183 -23.11 -23.60 9.31
N ALA A 184 -22.72 -24.71 9.92
CA ALA A 184 -23.63 -25.62 10.60
C ALA A 184 -24.30 -24.98 11.82
N ALA A 185 -23.53 -24.27 12.66
CA ALA A 185 -24.03 -23.61 13.85
C ALA A 185 -25.03 -22.51 13.50
N TYR A 186 -24.69 -21.62 12.55
CA TYR A 186 -25.59 -20.55 12.13
C TYR A 186 -26.85 -21.07 11.45
N GLY A 187 -26.74 -22.10 10.60
CA GLY A 187 -27.90 -22.76 10.00
C GLY A 187 -28.88 -23.31 11.04
N LYS A 188 -28.39 -23.98 12.09
CA LYS A 188 -29.23 -24.45 13.21
C LYS A 188 -29.93 -23.31 13.94
N GLN A 189 -29.25 -22.17 14.12
CA GLN A 189 -29.83 -20.99 14.76
C GLN A 189 -30.97 -20.38 13.92
N LEU A 190 -30.79 -20.27 12.60
CA LEU A 190 -31.81 -19.77 11.68
C LEU A 190 -33.09 -20.64 11.72
N VAL A 191 -32.93 -21.96 11.71
CA VAL A 191 -34.05 -22.90 11.82
C VAL A 191 -34.76 -22.77 13.17
N LYS A 192 -33.99 -22.72 14.26
CA LYS A 192 -34.55 -22.55 15.62
C LYS A 192 -35.31 -21.23 15.76
N ALA A 193 -34.84 -20.17 15.09
CA ALA A 193 -35.48 -18.86 15.08
C ALA A 193 -36.68 -18.77 14.12
N GLY A 194 -36.96 -19.81 13.32
CA GLY A 194 -38.05 -19.82 12.34
C GLY A 194 -37.80 -18.94 11.12
N VAL A 195 -36.54 -18.58 10.83
CA VAL A 195 -36.16 -17.76 9.66
C VAL A 195 -36.18 -18.57 8.37
N CYS A 196 -35.81 -19.85 8.46
CA CYS A 196 -35.88 -20.82 7.36
C CYS A 196 -36.10 -22.23 7.91
N THR A 197 -36.37 -23.17 7.01
CA THR A 197 -36.49 -24.60 7.27
C THR A 197 -35.15 -25.30 7.06
N LYS A 198 -35.02 -26.52 7.59
CA LYS A 198 -33.85 -27.37 7.30
C LYS A 198 -33.73 -27.67 5.81
N GLN A 199 -34.86 -27.85 5.11
CA GLN A 199 -34.87 -28.15 3.69
C GLN A 199 -34.28 -26.99 2.88
N GLU A 200 -34.66 -25.75 3.17
CA GLU A 200 -34.12 -24.57 2.49
C GLU A 200 -32.59 -24.45 2.67
N ILE A 201 -32.05 -24.83 3.83
CA ILE A 201 -30.59 -24.85 4.05
C ILE A 201 -29.91 -25.91 3.17
N GLU A 202 -30.48 -27.11 3.07
CA GLU A 202 -29.93 -28.15 2.20
C GLU A 202 -30.05 -27.76 0.72
N ASP A 203 -31.16 -27.13 0.32
CA ASP A 203 -31.34 -26.63 -1.05
C ASP A 203 -30.28 -25.58 -1.41
N ILE A 204 -29.95 -24.67 -0.48
CA ILE A 204 -28.83 -23.72 -0.64
C ILE A 204 -27.50 -24.46 -0.80
N ARG A 205 -27.24 -25.50 -0.01
CA ARG A 205 -26.00 -26.29 -0.14
C ARG A 205 -25.90 -26.96 -1.50
N THR A 206 -26.98 -27.58 -1.98
CA THR A 206 -27.03 -28.18 -3.30
C THR A 206 -26.81 -27.15 -4.40
N MET A 207 -27.43 -25.96 -4.29
CA MET A 207 -27.22 -24.85 -5.21
C MET A 207 -25.74 -24.42 -5.26
N VAL A 208 -25.11 -24.22 -4.09
CA VAL A 208 -23.70 -23.83 -4.00
C VAL A 208 -22.79 -24.90 -4.63
N GLN A 209 -23.06 -26.19 -4.40
CA GLN A 209 -22.30 -27.27 -5.05
C GLN A 209 -22.43 -27.25 -6.58
N ALA A 210 -23.65 -27.02 -7.09
CA ALA A 210 -23.91 -26.91 -8.52
C ALA A 210 -23.19 -25.68 -9.13
N ASP A 211 -23.24 -24.54 -8.45
CA ASP A 211 -22.54 -23.31 -8.86
C ASP A 211 -21.03 -23.49 -8.87
N MET A 212 -20.45 -24.13 -7.84
CA MET A 212 -19.02 -24.44 -7.80
C MET A 212 -18.59 -25.33 -8.96
N LEU A 213 -19.39 -26.36 -9.28
CA LEU A 213 -19.12 -27.22 -10.44
C LEU A 213 -19.23 -26.46 -11.76
N ARG A 214 -20.23 -25.60 -11.92
CA ARG A 214 -20.38 -24.74 -13.11
C ARG A 214 -19.17 -23.82 -13.26
N ASN A 215 -18.76 -23.13 -12.19
CA ASN A 215 -17.64 -22.21 -12.22
C ASN A 215 -16.32 -22.94 -12.52
N PHE A 216 -16.12 -24.14 -11.95
CA PHE A 216 -14.96 -24.98 -12.26
C PHE A 216 -14.92 -25.34 -13.75
N LYS A 217 -16.05 -25.78 -14.33
CA LYS A 217 -16.16 -26.09 -15.77
C LYS A 217 -15.77 -24.89 -16.63
N LEU A 218 -16.29 -23.70 -16.32
CA LEU A 218 -15.96 -22.46 -17.03
C LEU A 218 -14.47 -22.10 -16.90
N ALA A 219 -13.86 -22.34 -15.73
CA ALA A 219 -12.45 -22.00 -15.49
C ALA A 219 -11.47 -22.94 -16.20
N ILE A 220 -11.85 -24.20 -16.47
CA ILE A 220 -11.00 -25.15 -17.20
C ILE A 220 -11.26 -25.16 -18.72
N ASP A 221 -12.39 -24.61 -19.15
CA ASP A 221 -12.74 -24.44 -20.55
C ASP A 221 -11.83 -23.38 -21.19
N VAL A 222 -11.03 -23.81 -22.16
CA VAL A 222 -10.04 -22.94 -22.83
C VAL A 222 -10.66 -22.01 -23.87
N GLU A 223 -11.90 -22.24 -24.28
CA GLU A 223 -12.64 -21.29 -25.13
C GLU A 223 -13.18 -20.14 -24.29
N VAL A 224 -13.67 -20.43 -23.09
CA VAL A 224 -14.19 -19.43 -22.14
C VAL A 224 -13.07 -18.69 -21.40
N SER A 225 -12.06 -19.43 -20.93
CA SER A 225 -10.93 -18.92 -20.16
C SER A 225 -9.61 -19.28 -20.84
N PRO A 226 -9.31 -18.67 -22.00
CA PRO A 226 -8.10 -18.99 -22.76
C PRO A 226 -6.84 -18.73 -21.96
N ARG A 227 -5.88 -19.65 -22.11
CA ARG A 227 -4.56 -19.52 -21.48
C ARG A 227 -3.67 -18.68 -22.37
N ILE A 228 -2.81 -17.90 -21.73
CA ILE A 228 -1.77 -17.15 -22.43
C ILE A 228 -0.65 -18.12 -22.78
N ASP A 229 -0.37 -18.24 -24.07
CA ASP A 229 0.66 -19.14 -24.59
C ASP A 229 2.04 -18.46 -24.55
N VAL A 230 2.61 -18.41 -23.35
CA VAL A 230 3.94 -17.82 -23.08
C VAL A 230 5.11 -18.68 -23.55
N LEU A 231 4.85 -19.90 -24.06
CA LEU A 231 5.89 -20.79 -24.59
C LEU A 231 5.87 -20.88 -26.12
N GLY A 232 4.79 -20.43 -26.77
CA GLY A 232 4.63 -20.43 -28.22
C GLY A 232 4.41 -19.03 -28.78
N SER A 233 3.13 -18.68 -28.98
CA SER A 233 2.70 -17.49 -29.74
C SER A 233 2.94 -16.15 -29.04
N GLN A 234 3.05 -16.12 -27.71
CA GLN A 234 3.21 -14.88 -26.93
C GLN A 234 4.37 -14.97 -25.92
N PRO A 235 5.61 -15.26 -26.36
CA PRO A 235 6.74 -15.53 -25.46
C PRO A 235 7.15 -14.32 -24.61
N ASN A 236 6.83 -13.11 -25.08
CA ASN A 236 7.16 -11.86 -24.39
C ASN A 236 5.99 -11.27 -23.58
N TYR A 237 4.83 -11.93 -23.50
CA TYR A 237 3.63 -11.34 -22.87
C TYR A 237 3.89 -10.76 -21.48
N ILE A 238 4.60 -11.52 -20.63
CA ILE A 238 4.92 -11.08 -19.27
C ILE A 238 5.91 -9.90 -19.30
N ALA A 239 6.91 -9.95 -20.18
CA ALA A 239 7.92 -8.89 -20.32
C ALA A 239 7.27 -7.57 -20.77
N ASP A 240 6.34 -7.64 -21.72
CA ASP A 240 5.63 -6.48 -22.28
C ASP A 240 4.73 -5.80 -21.23
N LEU A 241 4.31 -6.53 -20.20
CA LEU A 241 3.52 -6.01 -19.07
C LEU A 241 4.35 -5.42 -17.93
N MET A 242 5.67 -5.66 -17.89
CA MET A 242 6.53 -5.22 -16.79
C MET A 242 6.48 -3.71 -16.58
N LEU A 243 6.42 -2.95 -17.67
CA LEU A 243 6.47 -1.49 -17.66
C LEU A 243 5.26 -0.92 -18.38
N SER A 244 4.61 0.09 -17.80
CA SER A 244 3.38 0.65 -18.39
C SER A 244 3.64 1.36 -19.72
N ASN A 245 4.81 1.98 -19.84
CA ASN A 245 5.25 2.81 -20.97
C ASN A 245 4.22 3.86 -21.44
N GLY A 246 3.27 4.19 -20.56
CA GLY A 246 2.22 5.16 -20.81
C GLY A 246 2.54 6.51 -20.18
N LYS A 247 1.81 7.53 -20.61
CA LYS A 247 1.86 8.88 -20.06
C LYS A 247 0.46 9.28 -19.60
N VAL A 248 0.32 9.56 -18.31
CA VAL A 248 -0.94 10.05 -17.74
C VAL A 248 -0.69 11.45 -17.20
N ARG A 249 -1.36 12.47 -17.74
CA ARG A 249 -1.10 13.85 -17.28
C ARG A 249 -1.59 14.04 -15.84
N ALA A 250 -2.83 13.65 -15.58
CA ALA A 250 -3.51 13.68 -14.29
C ALA A 250 -4.41 12.43 -14.17
N PHE A 251 -4.45 11.80 -12.98
CA PHE A 251 -5.29 10.61 -12.75
C PHE A 251 -6.74 10.96 -12.37
N ASP A 252 -7.01 12.22 -12.06
CA ASP A 252 -8.36 12.76 -11.83
C ASP A 252 -8.44 14.11 -12.58
N ALA A 253 -8.58 14.04 -13.90
CA ALA A 253 -8.43 15.20 -14.80
C ALA A 253 -9.53 16.26 -14.63
N ASP A 254 -10.68 15.87 -14.07
CA ASP A 254 -11.84 16.75 -13.85
C ASP A 254 -11.74 17.52 -12.53
N ARG A 255 -10.87 17.08 -11.60
CA ARG A 255 -10.68 17.73 -10.30
C ARG A 255 -9.58 18.79 -10.39
N LYS A 256 -9.91 20.00 -9.95
CA LYS A 256 -8.92 21.07 -9.78
C LYS A 256 -7.89 20.67 -8.71
N PRO A 257 -6.58 20.84 -8.95
CA PRO A 257 -5.57 20.59 -7.92
C PRO A 257 -5.70 21.52 -6.72
N ASP A 258 -5.69 20.90 -5.54
CA ASP A 258 -5.70 21.61 -4.26
C ASP A 258 -4.30 22.19 -4.01
N VAL A 259 -4.20 23.53 -4.00
CA VAL A 259 -2.98 24.31 -3.80
C VAL A 259 -3.31 25.56 -2.98
N LEU A 260 -2.34 26.06 -2.22
CA LEU A 260 -2.49 27.21 -1.31
C LEU A 260 -2.19 28.55 -2.00
N LEU A 261 -1.33 28.53 -3.02
CA LEU A 261 -0.93 29.70 -3.80
C LEU A 261 -1.10 29.42 -5.29
N PRO A 262 -1.35 30.45 -6.12
CA PRO A 262 -1.13 30.36 -7.56
C PRO A 262 0.30 29.94 -7.88
N LYS A 263 0.48 29.25 -9.01
CA LYS A 263 1.79 28.70 -9.42
C LYS A 263 2.84 29.79 -9.54
N GLU A 264 2.45 30.94 -10.05
CA GLU A 264 3.30 32.11 -10.29
C GLU A 264 3.79 32.75 -8.98
N GLU A 265 3.05 32.53 -7.88
CA GLU A 265 3.37 33.02 -6.53
C GLU A 265 4.12 31.98 -5.68
N CYS A 266 4.29 30.75 -6.17
CA CYS A 266 5.05 29.72 -5.47
C CYS A 266 6.53 30.16 -5.30
N PRO A 267 7.07 30.21 -4.07
CA PRO A 267 8.44 30.66 -3.82
C PRO A 267 9.49 29.91 -4.62
N ARG A 268 9.32 28.59 -4.75
CA ARG A 268 10.23 27.75 -5.52
C ARG A 268 10.18 28.02 -7.03
N VAL A 269 9.00 28.25 -7.59
CA VAL A 269 8.81 28.59 -9.01
C VAL A 269 9.48 29.93 -9.32
N MET A 270 9.24 30.95 -8.49
CA MET A 270 9.88 32.26 -8.62
C MET A 270 11.42 32.19 -8.50
N GLN A 271 11.94 31.35 -7.60
CA GLN A 271 13.37 31.14 -7.45
C GLN A 271 13.98 30.49 -8.71
N ILE A 272 13.32 29.47 -9.26
CA ILE A 272 13.77 28.75 -10.44
C ILE A 272 13.76 29.65 -11.69
N ALA A 273 12.77 30.54 -11.83
CA ALA A 273 12.68 31.48 -12.95
C ALA A 273 13.90 32.42 -13.06
N LYS A 274 14.59 32.69 -11.94
CA LYS A 274 15.78 33.55 -11.88
C LYS A 274 17.09 32.81 -12.14
N LYS A 275 17.05 31.49 -12.38
CA LYS A 275 18.23 30.66 -12.59
C LYS A 275 18.74 30.75 -14.04
N ILE A 276 20.06 30.73 -14.18
CA ILE A 276 20.73 30.64 -15.48
C ILE A 276 20.94 29.17 -15.81
N ARG A 277 20.44 28.72 -16.96
CA ARG A 277 20.45 27.32 -17.39
C ARG A 277 21.75 26.89 -18.10
N PHE A 278 22.73 27.78 -18.17
CA PHE A 278 24.05 27.52 -18.74
C PHE A 278 25.11 27.55 -17.64
N GLY A 279 26.13 26.69 -17.77
CA GLY A 279 27.26 26.65 -16.84
C GLY A 279 28.23 27.81 -17.01
N LEU A 280 28.30 28.38 -18.21
CA LEU A 280 29.14 29.53 -18.55
C LEU A 280 28.27 30.72 -18.93
N ASP A 281 28.75 31.92 -18.64
CA ASP A 281 28.17 33.17 -19.14
C ASP A 281 28.65 33.47 -20.57
N LYS A 282 28.18 34.61 -21.11
CA LYS A 282 28.50 35.06 -22.46
C LYS A 282 30.01 35.30 -22.71
N ASP A 283 30.79 35.48 -21.65
CA ASP A 283 32.23 35.76 -21.70
C ASP A 283 33.05 34.48 -21.42
N GLY A 284 32.38 33.32 -21.37
CA GLY A 284 33.01 32.02 -21.11
C GLY A 284 33.37 31.77 -19.65
N LYS A 285 32.91 32.62 -18.72
CA LYS A 285 33.21 32.47 -17.28
C LYS A 285 32.14 31.62 -16.58
N PRO A 286 32.49 30.82 -15.57
CA PRO A 286 31.51 30.04 -14.81
C PRO A 286 30.44 30.91 -14.16
N VAL A 287 29.17 30.56 -14.39
CA VAL A 287 28.05 31.18 -13.68
C VAL A 287 28.16 30.85 -12.19
N SER A 288 27.87 31.83 -11.32
CA SER A 288 27.94 31.61 -9.88
C SER A 288 27.03 30.46 -9.42
N LYS A 289 27.51 29.65 -8.47
CA LYS A 289 26.79 28.46 -7.95
C LYS A 289 25.36 28.76 -7.47
N ASN A 290 25.13 29.99 -7.00
CA ASN A 290 23.81 30.46 -6.54
C ASN A 290 22.86 30.80 -7.69
N LYS A 291 23.36 31.26 -8.84
CA LYS A 291 22.55 31.65 -10.00
C LYS A 291 22.40 30.53 -11.03
N VAL A 292 23.38 29.63 -11.15
CA VAL A 292 23.29 28.50 -12.07
C VAL A 292 22.17 27.53 -11.64
N TYR A 293 21.47 26.97 -12.62
CA TYR A 293 20.42 25.97 -12.46
C TYR A 293 21.05 24.62 -12.08
N GLN A 294 20.71 24.12 -10.89
CA GLN A 294 21.36 22.95 -10.30
C GLN A 294 20.51 21.68 -10.44
N LEU A 295 21.09 20.52 -10.14
CA LEU A 295 20.39 19.22 -10.14
C LEU A 295 19.12 19.25 -9.26
N ARG A 296 19.19 19.87 -8.07
CA ARG A 296 18.01 20.04 -7.20
C ARG A 296 16.90 20.88 -7.85
N ASP A 297 17.26 21.86 -8.69
CA ASP A 297 16.28 22.71 -9.37
C ASP A 297 15.62 21.90 -10.50
N ALA A 298 16.40 21.07 -11.19
CA ALA A 298 15.96 20.13 -12.21
C ALA A 298 14.98 19.07 -11.71
N ILE A 299 15.18 18.57 -10.50
CA ILE A 299 14.27 17.60 -9.87
C ILE A 299 13.02 18.30 -9.33
N ALA A 300 13.18 19.48 -8.71
CA ALA A 300 12.09 20.22 -8.11
C ALA A 300 11.07 20.74 -9.14
N GLU A 301 11.56 21.25 -10.29
CA GLU A 301 10.71 21.93 -11.28
C GLU A 301 9.58 21.03 -11.84
N PRO A 302 9.84 19.77 -12.28
CA PRO A 302 8.77 18.89 -12.74
C PRO A 302 7.79 18.50 -11.62
N ILE A 303 8.30 18.26 -10.39
CA ILE A 303 7.44 17.87 -9.26
C ILE A 303 6.48 19.01 -8.92
N ILE A 304 6.97 20.24 -8.74
CA ILE A 304 6.09 21.37 -8.42
C ILE A 304 5.10 21.62 -9.57
N ASN A 305 5.53 21.52 -10.83
CA ASN A 305 4.62 21.64 -11.97
C ASN A 305 3.51 20.60 -11.90
N LYS A 306 3.83 19.34 -11.56
CA LYS A 306 2.86 18.26 -11.49
C LYS A 306 1.83 18.46 -10.38
N TYR A 307 2.18 19.10 -9.26
CA TYR A 307 1.21 19.46 -8.22
C TYR A 307 0.08 20.37 -8.72
N TYR A 308 0.36 21.23 -9.71
CA TYR A 308 -0.61 22.11 -10.37
C TYR A 308 -1.31 21.45 -11.57
N GLU A 309 -0.96 20.21 -11.93
CA GLU A 309 -1.59 19.48 -13.03
C GLU A 309 -2.42 18.30 -12.55
N ASP A 310 -1.90 17.52 -11.61
CA ASP A 310 -2.50 16.29 -11.13
C ASP A 310 -2.95 16.47 -9.67
N PRO A 311 -4.26 16.49 -9.40
CA PRO A 311 -4.78 16.69 -8.06
C PRO A 311 -4.58 15.45 -7.16
N THR A 312 -4.18 14.30 -7.73
CA THR A 312 -3.92 13.06 -6.99
C THR A 312 -2.47 12.93 -6.53
N LEU A 313 -1.55 13.78 -7.02
CA LEU A 313 -0.14 13.71 -6.64
C LEU A 313 0.03 14.04 -5.16
N ILE A 314 0.76 13.16 -4.47
CA ILE A 314 1.28 13.36 -3.11
C ILE A 314 2.79 13.15 -3.05
N SER A 315 3.46 13.78 -2.09
CA SER A 315 4.86 13.51 -1.76
C SER A 315 5.11 13.50 -0.27
N TYR A 316 5.92 12.55 0.18
CA TYR A 316 6.26 12.41 1.58
C TYR A 316 7.49 11.52 1.78
N GLY A 317 8.01 11.56 3.00
CA GLY A 317 9.22 10.90 3.45
C GLY A 317 9.73 11.62 4.69
N GLU A 318 10.89 11.22 5.19
CA GLU A 318 11.50 11.85 6.36
C GLU A 318 11.93 13.27 6.01
N ASP A 319 11.40 14.26 6.74
CA ASP A 319 11.68 15.69 6.56
C ASP A 319 11.48 16.23 5.12
N VAL A 320 10.66 15.55 4.32
CA VAL A 320 10.37 15.93 2.93
C VAL A 320 9.68 17.29 2.84
N ARG A 321 8.79 17.60 3.79
CA ARG A 321 8.02 18.85 3.80
C ARG A 321 8.83 20.01 4.33
N ASP A 322 9.15 19.99 5.62
CA ASP A 322 9.59 21.21 6.33
C ASP A 322 11.09 21.52 6.09
N TRP A 323 11.93 20.48 6.05
CA TRP A 323 13.34 20.65 5.66
C TRP A 323 13.52 20.71 4.14
N GLY A 324 12.58 20.13 3.40
CA GLY A 324 12.58 20.06 1.94
C GLY A 324 13.26 18.80 1.40
N GLY A 325 13.41 17.76 2.22
CA GLY A 325 14.17 16.54 1.94
C GLY A 325 15.69 16.72 2.11
N ALA A 326 16.44 15.61 2.08
CA ALA A 326 17.87 15.58 2.44
C ALA A 326 18.76 16.55 1.62
N TYR A 327 18.32 16.87 0.39
CA TYR A 327 19.01 17.78 -0.53
C TYR A 327 18.16 19.00 -0.94
N ALA A 328 17.14 19.33 -0.14
CA ALA A 328 16.30 20.52 -0.29
C ALA A 328 15.59 20.61 -1.66
N VAL A 329 15.13 19.46 -2.20
CA VAL A 329 14.37 19.41 -3.47
C VAL A 329 13.01 20.10 -3.30
N TYR A 330 12.32 19.89 -2.18
CA TYR A 330 10.99 20.46 -1.92
C TYR A 330 11.03 21.80 -1.20
N ARG A 331 12.22 22.36 -0.95
CA ARG A 331 12.33 23.66 -0.28
C ARG A 331 11.55 24.73 -1.05
N GLY A 332 10.68 25.46 -0.35
CA GLY A 332 9.79 26.48 -0.93
C GLY A 332 8.52 25.94 -1.57
N PHE A 333 8.17 24.67 -1.29
CA PHE A 333 6.86 24.09 -1.65
C PHE A 333 5.82 24.30 -0.54
N THR A 334 6.24 24.43 0.72
CA THR A 334 5.37 24.43 1.91
C THR A 334 4.35 25.55 1.91
N GLU A 335 4.68 26.68 1.31
CA GLU A 335 3.78 27.83 1.17
C GLU A 335 2.70 27.59 0.10
N ALA A 336 2.99 26.74 -0.89
CA ALA A 336 2.13 26.51 -2.05
C ALA A 336 1.33 25.20 -1.98
N ILE A 337 1.81 24.19 -1.27
CA ILE A 337 1.23 22.84 -1.25
C ILE A 337 0.69 22.52 0.14
N PRO A 338 -0.59 22.10 0.26
CA PRO A 338 -1.20 21.82 1.55
C PRO A 338 -0.65 20.53 2.19
N TYR A 339 -0.77 20.43 3.52
CA TYR A 339 -0.26 19.29 4.30
C TYR A 339 -0.74 17.92 3.79
N HIS A 340 -2.01 17.79 3.43
CA HIS A 340 -2.55 16.51 2.95
C HIS A 340 -1.99 16.07 1.58
N ARG A 341 -1.17 16.91 0.91
CA ARG A 341 -0.51 16.56 -0.36
C ARG A 341 1.02 16.52 -0.24
N LEU A 342 1.61 17.29 0.68
CA LEU A 342 3.04 17.29 0.99
C LEU A 342 3.23 17.23 2.50
N PHE A 343 3.76 16.12 3.01
CA PHE A 343 3.89 15.87 4.45
C PHE A 343 5.14 15.05 4.81
N ASN A 344 5.48 15.01 6.10
CA ASN A 344 6.56 14.15 6.60
C ASN A 344 6.01 12.78 7.02
N SER A 345 6.78 11.73 6.85
CA SER A 345 6.47 10.39 7.39
C SER A 345 7.20 10.14 8.72
N PRO A 346 6.85 9.07 9.47
CA PRO A 346 7.76 8.49 10.45
C PRO A 346 9.03 7.96 9.79
N ILE A 347 10.04 7.64 10.62
CA ILE A 347 11.26 6.93 10.25
C ILE A 347 10.91 5.44 10.08
N SER A 348 10.29 5.13 8.94
CA SER A 348 9.71 3.81 8.65
C SER A 348 9.69 3.58 7.15
N GLU A 349 10.83 3.16 6.59
CA GLU A 349 11.03 3.07 5.15
C GLU A 349 10.07 2.08 4.48
N ALA A 350 9.77 0.95 5.13
CA ALA A 350 8.82 -0.02 4.61
C ALA A 350 7.40 0.57 4.58
N ALA A 351 6.99 1.34 5.60
CA ALA A 351 5.73 2.06 5.53
C ALA A 351 5.71 3.15 4.46
N ILE A 352 6.81 3.89 4.26
CA ILE A 352 6.91 4.93 3.22
C ILE A 352 6.67 4.33 1.84
N VAL A 353 7.40 3.26 1.48
CA VAL A 353 7.27 2.64 0.15
C VAL A 353 5.97 1.83 0.05
N GLY A 354 5.61 1.07 1.08
CA GLY A 354 4.40 0.24 1.08
C GLY A 354 3.12 1.07 0.95
N SER A 355 3.02 2.19 1.67
CA SER A 355 1.89 3.11 1.50
C SER A 355 1.87 3.76 0.11
N ALA A 356 3.03 4.04 -0.51
CA ALA A 356 3.07 4.58 -1.86
C ALA A 356 2.52 3.56 -2.87
N VAL A 357 2.85 2.28 -2.67
CA VAL A 357 2.31 1.16 -3.45
C VAL A 357 0.80 1.11 -3.32
N GLY A 358 0.25 1.12 -2.11
CA GLY A 358 -1.21 1.08 -1.90
C GLY A 358 -1.96 2.29 -2.45
N TYR A 359 -1.37 3.48 -2.33
CA TYR A 359 -1.91 4.72 -2.88
C TYR A 359 -1.98 4.64 -4.42
N ALA A 360 -0.92 4.14 -5.05
CA ALA A 360 -0.84 3.91 -6.48
C ALA A 360 -1.83 2.85 -6.98
N MET A 361 -1.93 1.71 -6.30
CA MET A 361 -2.92 0.66 -6.61
C MET A 361 -4.35 1.19 -6.57
N SER A 362 -4.60 2.20 -5.72
CA SER A 362 -5.92 2.82 -5.58
C SER A 362 -6.21 3.91 -6.62
N GLY A 363 -5.24 4.24 -7.48
CA GLY A 363 -5.39 5.18 -8.59
C GLY A 363 -4.73 6.54 -8.38
N GLY A 364 -3.95 6.74 -7.32
CA GLY A 364 -3.23 7.98 -7.07
C GLY A 364 -1.78 7.96 -7.57
N ARG A 365 -1.13 9.13 -7.64
CA ARG A 365 0.30 9.26 -7.94
C ARG A 365 1.10 9.62 -6.70
N ALA A 366 2.23 8.95 -6.48
CA ALA A 366 3.08 9.20 -5.30
C ALA A 366 4.54 9.46 -5.69
N VAL A 367 5.16 10.47 -5.07
CA VAL A 367 6.61 10.70 -5.11
C VAL A 367 7.13 10.61 -3.69
N VAL A 368 7.77 9.49 -3.34
CA VAL A 368 8.27 9.26 -1.98
C VAL A 368 9.80 9.38 -1.91
N GLU A 369 10.30 9.72 -0.73
CA GLU A 369 11.74 9.83 -0.46
C GLU A 369 12.17 8.88 0.65
N LEU A 370 13.26 8.16 0.43
CA LEU A 370 14.12 7.70 1.52
C LEU A 370 15.37 8.56 1.55
N MET A 371 15.84 8.93 2.74
CA MET A 371 16.88 9.94 2.89
C MET A 371 18.16 9.60 2.12
N TYR A 372 18.63 8.35 2.23
CA TYR A 372 19.80 7.81 1.56
C TYR A 372 19.54 6.41 0.99
N CYS A 373 20.23 6.05 -0.08
CA CYS A 373 20.14 4.72 -0.70
C CYS A 373 20.58 3.59 0.25
N ASP A 374 21.41 3.89 1.24
CA ASP A 374 21.84 2.96 2.29
C ASP A 374 20.63 2.40 3.08
N PHE A 375 19.52 3.15 3.16
CA PHE A 375 18.30 2.73 3.86
C PHE A 375 17.33 1.94 2.98
N LEU A 376 17.65 1.72 1.70
CA LEU A 376 16.83 0.95 0.77
C LEU A 376 16.47 -0.43 1.31
N GLY A 377 17.45 -1.12 1.93
CA GLY A 377 17.25 -2.45 2.51
C GLY A 377 16.16 -2.51 3.58
N ARG A 378 15.83 -1.38 4.23
CA ARG A 378 14.73 -1.30 5.20
C ARG A 378 13.34 -1.43 4.56
N ALA A 379 13.24 -1.11 3.27
CA ALA A 379 12.03 -1.23 2.44
C ALA A 379 12.19 -2.24 1.30
N GLY A 380 13.13 -3.20 1.44
CA GLY A 380 13.49 -4.12 0.36
C GLY A 380 12.30 -4.92 -0.17
N ASP A 381 11.43 -5.42 0.72
CA ASP A 381 10.24 -6.15 0.30
C ASP A 381 9.26 -5.27 -0.48
N GLU A 382 9.04 -4.04 -0.02
CA GLU A 382 8.15 -3.08 -0.66
C GLU A 382 8.66 -2.64 -2.02
N ILE A 383 9.98 -2.54 -2.21
CA ILE A 383 10.58 -2.15 -3.48
C ILE A 383 10.64 -3.35 -4.43
N PHE A 384 11.20 -4.47 -3.97
CA PHE A 384 11.55 -5.60 -4.83
C PHE A 384 10.36 -6.50 -5.13
N ASN A 385 9.46 -6.68 -4.17
CA ASN A 385 8.35 -7.63 -4.29
C ASN A 385 7.00 -6.94 -4.48
N GLN A 386 6.79 -5.76 -3.88
CA GLN A 386 5.51 -5.06 -4.01
C GLN A 386 5.50 -4.13 -5.22
N LEU A 387 6.29 -3.04 -5.16
CA LEU A 387 6.29 -1.99 -6.16
C LEU A 387 6.58 -2.52 -7.57
N SER A 388 7.54 -3.43 -7.70
CA SER A 388 7.99 -3.91 -9.00
C SER A 388 7.05 -4.92 -9.68
N LYS A 389 6.18 -5.61 -8.94
CA LYS A 389 5.47 -6.80 -9.46
C LYS A 389 4.01 -6.60 -9.76
N TRP A 390 3.32 -5.69 -9.06
CA TRP A 390 1.86 -5.57 -9.13
C TRP A 390 1.32 -5.38 -10.54
N GLN A 391 2.00 -4.61 -11.38
CA GLN A 391 1.53 -4.37 -12.73
C GLN A 391 1.48 -5.67 -13.56
N ALA A 392 2.57 -6.43 -13.61
CA ALA A 392 2.59 -7.68 -14.36
C ALA A 392 1.71 -8.76 -13.72
N MET A 393 1.72 -8.86 -12.39
CA MET A 393 0.88 -9.81 -11.64
C MET A 393 -0.62 -9.58 -11.83
N SER A 394 -1.01 -8.34 -12.11
CA SER A 394 -2.40 -7.95 -12.39
C SER A 394 -2.75 -7.97 -13.88
N ALA A 395 -1.91 -8.56 -14.74
CA ALA A 395 -2.06 -8.51 -16.19
C ALA A 395 -2.21 -7.08 -16.76
N GLY A 396 -1.53 -6.12 -16.13
CA GLY A 396 -1.57 -4.71 -16.50
C GLY A 396 -2.79 -3.92 -16.00
N ILE A 397 -3.72 -4.54 -15.26
CA ILE A 397 -4.91 -3.88 -14.70
C ILE A 397 -4.52 -2.81 -13.68
N LEU A 398 -3.60 -3.13 -12.77
CA LEU A 398 -3.05 -2.16 -11.82
C LEU A 398 -1.87 -1.43 -12.45
N LYS A 399 -1.84 -0.10 -12.27
CA LYS A 399 -0.71 0.75 -12.66
C LYS A 399 0.00 1.26 -11.41
N MET A 400 1.32 1.40 -11.49
CA MET A 400 2.15 1.81 -10.35
C MET A 400 2.85 3.16 -10.62
N PRO A 401 2.13 4.30 -10.64
CA PRO A 401 2.72 5.64 -10.80
C PRO A 401 3.41 6.12 -9.51
N VAL A 402 4.44 5.37 -9.08
CA VAL A 402 5.27 5.69 -7.92
C VAL A 402 6.66 6.09 -8.40
N VAL A 403 7.14 7.23 -7.92
CA VAL A 403 8.54 7.62 -8.01
C VAL A 403 9.15 7.52 -6.62
N LEU A 404 10.03 6.55 -6.41
CA LEU A 404 10.87 6.48 -5.23
C LEU A 404 12.19 7.19 -5.51
N ARG A 405 12.49 8.24 -4.74
CA ARG A 405 13.76 8.95 -4.81
C ARG A 405 14.61 8.62 -3.59
N MET A 406 15.90 8.45 -3.85
CA MET A 406 16.91 8.24 -2.82
C MET A 406 18.16 9.02 -3.19
N SER A 407 18.92 9.41 -2.19
CA SER A 407 20.20 10.07 -2.40
C SER A 407 21.33 9.06 -2.44
N VAL A 408 22.24 9.18 -3.41
CA VAL A 408 23.46 8.38 -3.51
C VAL A 408 24.65 9.33 -3.55
N GLY A 409 25.68 9.06 -2.74
CA GLY A 409 26.92 9.83 -2.74
C GLY A 409 27.77 9.55 -1.51
N SER A 410 29.09 9.72 -1.60
CA SER A 410 30.03 9.44 -0.51
C SER A 410 30.22 10.67 0.38
N LYS A 411 29.58 10.70 1.55
CA LYS A 411 29.59 11.91 2.41
C LYS A 411 29.83 11.65 3.91
N TYR A 412 29.20 10.64 4.51
CA TYR A 412 29.21 10.44 5.97
C TYR A 412 29.62 9.02 6.42
N GLY A 413 30.45 8.35 5.62
CA GLY A 413 30.96 7.00 5.95
C GLY A 413 30.05 5.88 5.45
N ALA A 414 30.23 4.69 6.03
CA ALA A 414 29.76 3.43 5.43
C ALA A 414 28.24 3.31 5.23
N GLN A 415 27.43 4.03 6.01
CA GLN A 415 25.95 4.02 5.94
C GLN A 415 25.37 5.29 5.27
N HIS A 416 26.21 6.04 4.55
CA HIS A 416 25.80 7.21 3.76
C HIS A 416 26.67 7.31 2.50
N SER A 417 27.01 6.17 1.90
CA SER A 417 27.92 6.08 0.76
C SER A 417 27.65 4.89 -0.17
N GLN A 418 26.74 3.97 0.20
CA GLN A 418 26.47 2.80 -0.61
C GLN A 418 25.69 3.16 -1.89
N ASP A 419 25.99 2.43 -2.95
CA ASP A 419 25.24 2.47 -4.20
C ASP A 419 24.65 1.08 -4.47
N TRP A 420 23.32 0.98 -4.39
CA TRP A 420 22.57 -0.26 -4.63
C TRP A 420 21.86 -0.25 -6.00
N SER A 421 22.25 0.66 -6.90
CA SER A 421 21.66 0.77 -8.24
C SER A 421 21.78 -0.53 -9.03
N ALA A 422 22.90 -1.24 -8.92
CA ALA A 422 23.11 -2.53 -9.59
C ALA A 422 22.09 -3.58 -9.15
N LEU A 423 21.84 -3.72 -7.83
CA LEU A 423 20.82 -4.64 -7.32
C LEU A 423 19.45 -4.27 -7.89
N CYS A 424 19.07 -3.00 -7.80
CA CYS A 424 17.76 -2.53 -8.27
C CYS A 424 17.57 -2.72 -9.77
N ALA A 425 18.61 -2.52 -10.58
CA ALA A 425 18.56 -2.68 -12.03
C ALA A 425 18.31 -4.13 -12.46
N HIS A 426 18.62 -5.11 -11.60
CA HIS A 426 18.36 -6.53 -11.83
C HIS A 426 16.98 -6.98 -11.33
N ILE A 427 16.15 -6.08 -10.80
CA ILE A 427 14.79 -6.40 -10.37
C ILE A 427 13.79 -6.08 -11.49
N PRO A 428 13.13 -7.08 -12.11
CA PRO A 428 12.15 -6.84 -13.16
C PRO A 428 10.97 -6.00 -12.67
N GLY A 429 10.54 -5.04 -13.49
CA GLY A 429 9.43 -4.13 -13.20
C GLY A 429 9.83 -2.79 -12.58
N LEU A 430 11.11 -2.60 -12.23
CA LEU A 430 11.64 -1.29 -11.83
C LEU A 430 12.28 -0.58 -13.02
N LYS A 431 12.04 0.73 -13.14
CA LYS A 431 12.86 1.64 -13.96
C LYS A 431 13.84 2.35 -13.05
N VAL A 432 15.11 1.98 -13.14
CA VAL A 432 16.19 2.60 -12.36
C VAL A 432 16.90 3.64 -13.23
N VAL A 433 17.02 4.86 -12.72
CA VAL A 433 17.66 5.97 -13.43
C VAL A 433 18.62 6.70 -12.50
N PHE A 434 19.75 7.14 -13.04
CA PHE A 434 20.80 7.84 -12.31
C PHE A 434 21.21 9.10 -13.10
N PRO A 435 20.52 10.25 -12.92
CA PRO A 435 20.80 11.45 -13.70
C PRO A 435 22.15 12.07 -13.31
N ALA A 436 22.96 12.44 -14.31
CA ALA A 436 24.26 13.08 -14.10
C ALA A 436 24.25 14.60 -14.30
N THR A 437 23.28 15.13 -15.06
CA THR A 437 23.17 16.57 -15.35
C THR A 437 21.79 17.13 -14.98
N PRO A 438 21.66 18.46 -14.80
CA PRO A 438 20.35 19.10 -14.64
C PRO A 438 19.41 18.88 -15.83
N TYR A 439 19.93 18.69 -17.04
CA TYR A 439 19.11 18.39 -18.21
C TYR A 439 18.48 17.00 -18.09
N ASP A 440 19.30 15.98 -17.77
CA ASP A 440 18.86 14.60 -17.59
C ASP A 440 17.86 14.49 -16.45
N ALA A 441 18.17 15.09 -15.29
CA ALA A 441 17.31 15.04 -14.12
C ALA A 441 15.92 15.62 -14.39
N LYS A 442 15.84 16.76 -15.09
CA LYS A 442 14.55 17.38 -15.44
C LYS A 442 13.77 16.50 -16.40
N GLY A 443 14.42 16.01 -17.46
CA GLY A 443 13.78 15.17 -18.47
C GLY A 443 13.27 13.85 -17.90
N LEU A 444 14.10 13.16 -17.11
CA LEU A 444 13.77 11.88 -16.50
C LEU A 444 12.67 12.02 -15.45
N MET A 445 12.74 13.03 -14.57
CA MET A 445 11.67 13.28 -13.60
C MET A 445 10.35 13.65 -14.30
N GLN A 446 10.40 14.48 -15.35
CA GLN A 446 9.21 14.83 -16.14
C GLN A 446 8.62 13.63 -16.89
N ALA A 447 9.45 12.66 -17.31
CA ALA A 447 8.98 11.44 -17.96
C ALA A 447 8.37 10.44 -16.98
N ALA A 448 8.86 10.42 -15.74
CA ALA A 448 8.33 9.58 -14.66
C ALA A 448 6.99 10.10 -14.10
N LEU A 449 6.77 11.43 -14.16
CA LEU A 449 5.54 12.13 -13.73
C LEU A 449 4.53 12.27 -14.87
#